data_AF-A0A9D3XPJ6-F1
#
_entry.id   AF-A0A9D3XPJ6-F1
#
_cell.length_a   1.000
_cell.length_b   1.000
_cell.length_c   1.000
_cell.angle_alpha   90.00
_cell.angle_beta   90.00
_cell.angle_gamma   90.00
#
_symmetry.space_group_name_H-M   'P 1'
#
loop_
_entity.id
_entity.type
_entity.pdbx_description
1 polymer ?
#
loop_
_entity_poly.entity_id
_entity_poly.type
_entity_poly.pdbx_seq_one_letter_code
_entity_poly.pdbx_strand_id
1 'polypeptide(L)'
;FGRHYIEDLFNDFRDGRRLLELLEGFTGQKLAKEKGSTRVHALNNVNKALQVLQKNNVDLVNIGSTDIVDGNHKLTLGLIWSIILHWQVKDVMKNIMAGLQQTNSEKILLSWVRQSTRNYPQVNVINFTTSWSDGLAFNALIHSHRPDLFDWNSVACQQSAVQRLDHAFNTAKRNLGIEKLLDPEDVDEVGHVGEKGGGLLIFQSQNIQFTDM
;
A
#
# COMPACT_ATOMS: atom_id res chain seq x y z
N PHE A 1 15.84 -13.99 -20.70
CA PHE A 1 16.30 -12.66 -20.28
C PHE A 1 16.39 -12.66 -18.76
N GLY A 2 17.58 -12.47 -18.19
CA GLY A 2 17.81 -12.57 -16.75
C GLY A 2 17.05 -11.48 -16.00
N ARG A 3 16.26 -11.87 -14.98
CA ARG A 3 15.75 -10.92 -13.99
C ARG A 3 16.93 -10.52 -13.12
N HIS A 4 17.41 -9.29 -13.30
CA HIS A 4 18.41 -8.72 -12.41
C HIS A 4 17.68 -8.18 -11.18
N TYR A 5 17.99 -8.75 -10.03
CA TYR A 5 17.50 -8.25 -8.76
C TYR A 5 18.12 -6.88 -8.47
N ILE A 6 17.35 -6.01 -7.82
CA ILE A 6 17.87 -4.75 -7.29
C ILE A 6 18.65 -5.11 -6.03
N GLU A 7 19.94 -4.83 -6.01
CA GLU A 7 20.82 -5.04 -4.86
C GLU A 7 20.87 -3.79 -4.00
N ASP A 8 20.83 -2.61 -4.63
CA ASP A 8 20.83 -1.32 -3.94
C ASP A 8 19.82 -0.36 -4.60
N LEU A 9 18.70 -0.14 -3.91
CA LEU A 9 17.63 0.75 -4.33
C LEU A 9 18.12 2.16 -4.71
N PHE A 10 19.14 2.67 -4.01
CA PHE A 10 19.60 4.04 -4.16
C PHE A 10 20.56 4.22 -5.32
N ASN A 11 21.22 3.15 -5.74
CA ASN A 11 22.17 3.17 -6.85
C ASN A 11 21.57 2.60 -8.14
N ASP A 12 20.77 1.54 -8.05
CA ASP A 12 20.26 0.79 -9.22
C ASP A 12 19.18 1.55 -10.01
N PHE A 13 18.55 2.57 -9.41
CA PHE A 13 17.56 3.41 -10.07
C PHE A 13 18.11 4.69 -10.69
N ARG A 14 19.37 5.04 -10.41
CA ARG A 14 19.95 6.34 -10.81
C ARG A 14 20.06 6.53 -12.32
N ASP A 15 20.26 5.45 -13.08
CA ASP A 15 20.33 5.51 -14.55
C ASP A 15 18.96 5.54 -15.24
N GLY A 16 17.88 5.38 -14.46
CA GLY A 16 16.48 5.36 -14.89
C GLY A 16 16.04 4.12 -15.68
N ARG A 17 16.94 3.19 -16.04
CA ARG A 17 16.60 2.04 -16.89
C ARG A 17 15.76 1.02 -16.14
N ARG A 18 16.11 0.76 -14.88
CA ARG A 18 15.36 -0.13 -14.00
C ARG A 18 13.98 0.42 -13.65
N LEU A 19 13.85 1.74 -13.48
CA LEU A 19 12.55 2.39 -13.30
C LEU A 19 11.68 2.18 -14.55
N LEU A 20 12.23 2.37 -15.74
CA LEU A 20 11.50 2.12 -16.98
C LEU A 20 11.10 0.65 -17.10
N GLU A 21 11.98 -0.31 -16.78
CA GLU A 21 11.65 -1.76 -16.77
C GLU A 21 10.51 -2.10 -15.84
N LEU A 22 10.53 -1.54 -14.62
CA LEU A 22 9.47 -1.72 -13.66
C LEU A 22 8.12 -1.21 -14.21
N LEU A 23 8.13 -0.02 -14.82
CA LEU A 23 6.94 0.57 -15.42
C LEU A 23 6.47 -0.16 -16.68
N GLU A 24 7.35 -0.77 -17.47
CA GLU A 24 6.97 -1.67 -18.57
C GLU A 24 6.13 -2.84 -18.03
N GLY A 25 6.55 -3.44 -16.90
CA GLY A 25 5.81 -4.52 -16.25
C GLY A 25 4.42 -4.11 -15.76
N PHE A 26 4.30 -2.92 -15.19
CA PHE A 26 3.05 -2.42 -14.63
C PHE A 26 2.08 -1.81 -15.66
N THR A 27 2.59 -1.20 -16.72
CA THR A 27 1.77 -0.57 -17.77
C THR A 27 1.47 -1.49 -18.94
N GLY A 28 2.26 -2.55 -19.11
CA GLY A 28 2.25 -3.39 -20.31
C GLY A 28 2.79 -2.69 -21.57
N GLN A 29 3.27 -1.44 -21.46
CA GLN A 29 3.80 -0.67 -22.58
C GLN A 29 5.31 -0.80 -22.65
N LYS A 30 5.86 -0.92 -23.87
CA LYS A 30 7.30 -0.93 -24.07
C LYS A 30 7.85 0.50 -24.05
N LEU A 31 8.80 0.78 -23.16
CA LEU A 31 9.36 2.10 -22.94
C LEU A 31 10.79 2.15 -23.49
N ALA A 32 11.04 2.98 -24.52
CA ALA A 32 12.39 3.15 -25.04
C ALA A 32 13.34 3.73 -23.98
N LYS A 33 14.53 3.12 -23.83
CA LYS A 33 15.57 3.47 -22.86
C LYS A 33 16.79 4.03 -23.60
N GLU A 34 17.35 5.13 -23.14
CA GLU A 34 18.63 5.63 -23.61
C GLU A 34 19.77 4.73 -23.10
N LYS A 35 20.63 4.30 -24.03
CA LYS A 35 21.70 3.31 -23.79
C LYS A 35 23.03 3.92 -23.35
N GLY A 36 23.15 5.25 -23.34
CA GLY A 36 24.36 5.95 -22.91
C GLY A 36 24.55 5.93 -21.39
N SER A 37 25.79 6.14 -20.95
CA SER A 37 26.21 6.11 -19.53
C SER A 37 26.39 7.50 -18.92
N THR A 38 26.19 8.57 -19.68
CA THR A 38 26.34 9.94 -19.16
C THR A 38 25.15 10.33 -18.29
N ARG A 39 25.35 11.31 -17.39
CA ARG A 39 24.30 11.87 -16.54
C ARG A 39 23.10 12.40 -17.35
N VAL A 40 23.32 12.89 -18.56
CA VAL A 40 22.24 13.35 -19.46
C VAL A 40 21.32 12.20 -19.85
N HIS A 41 21.88 11.04 -20.22
CA HIS A 41 21.07 9.86 -20.56
C HIS A 41 20.27 9.37 -19.35
N ALA A 42 20.88 9.40 -18.16
CA ALA A 42 20.19 9.07 -16.91
C ALA A 42 19.00 10.00 -16.63
N LEU A 43 19.21 11.32 -16.75
CA LEU A 43 18.14 12.31 -16.59
C LEU A 43 17.01 12.10 -17.60
N ASN A 44 17.33 11.80 -18.86
CA ASN A 44 16.33 11.54 -19.89
C ASN A 44 15.49 10.29 -19.57
N ASN A 45 16.14 9.20 -19.13
CA ASN A 45 15.45 7.98 -18.72
C ASN A 45 14.54 8.21 -17.50
N VAL A 46 15.04 8.89 -16.47
CA VAL A 46 14.25 9.19 -15.26
C VAL A 46 13.10 10.15 -15.60
N ASN A 47 13.34 11.23 -16.35
CA ASN A 47 12.27 12.14 -16.79
C ASN A 47 11.16 11.40 -17.52
N LYS A 48 11.52 10.46 -18.40
CA LYS A 48 10.55 9.62 -19.10
C LYS A 48 9.74 8.75 -18.12
N ALA A 49 10.40 8.14 -17.13
CA ALA A 49 9.69 7.39 -16.10
C ALA A 49 8.71 8.27 -15.32
N LEU A 50 9.11 9.46 -14.87
CA LEU A 50 8.24 10.40 -14.17
C LEU A 50 7.05 10.87 -15.04
N GLN A 51 7.26 11.09 -16.34
CA GLN A 51 6.18 11.40 -17.27
C GLN A 51 5.18 10.25 -17.43
N VAL A 52 5.66 9.00 -17.46
CA VAL A 52 4.78 7.81 -17.50
C VAL A 52 3.96 7.73 -16.21
N LEU A 53 4.56 8.00 -15.06
CA LEU A 53 3.87 8.02 -13.77
C LEU A 53 2.77 9.09 -13.73
N GLN A 54 3.09 10.32 -14.13
CA GLN A 54 2.11 11.41 -14.21
C GLN A 54 0.96 11.08 -15.17
N LYS A 55 1.26 10.51 -16.35
CA LYS A 55 0.23 10.04 -17.31
C LYS A 55 -0.68 8.96 -16.74
N ASN A 56 -0.20 8.21 -15.76
CA ASN A 56 -1.00 7.21 -15.06
C ASN A 56 -1.74 7.78 -13.84
N ASN A 57 -1.63 9.07 -13.55
CA ASN A 57 -2.18 9.75 -12.36
C ASN A 57 -1.49 9.34 -11.05
N VAL A 58 -0.16 9.27 -11.06
CA VAL A 58 0.66 9.13 -9.86
C VAL A 58 1.10 10.52 -9.38
N ASP A 59 0.87 10.82 -8.11
CA ASP A 59 1.33 12.06 -7.50
C ASP A 59 2.81 12.01 -7.13
N LEU A 60 3.58 12.95 -7.68
CA LEU A 60 5.03 13.06 -7.53
C LEU A 60 5.41 14.35 -6.80
N VAL A 61 4.82 14.56 -5.61
CA VAL A 61 5.02 15.79 -4.84
C VAL A 61 6.50 15.96 -4.48
N ASN A 62 7.11 17.02 -5.03
CA ASN A 62 8.52 17.39 -4.82
C ASN A 62 9.54 16.32 -5.29
N ILE A 63 9.21 15.51 -6.30
CA ILE A 63 10.15 14.52 -6.86
C ILE A 63 10.53 14.93 -8.29
N GLY A 64 11.79 15.33 -8.48
CA GLY A 64 12.40 15.63 -9.78
C GLY A 64 13.35 14.54 -10.25
N SER A 65 13.72 14.57 -11.54
CA SER A 65 14.65 13.59 -12.11
C SER A 65 16.08 13.74 -11.58
N THR A 66 16.49 14.96 -11.26
CA THR A 66 17.79 15.24 -10.62
C THR A 66 17.90 14.55 -9.27
N ASP A 67 16.82 14.52 -8.49
CA ASP A 67 16.82 13.89 -7.16
C ASP A 67 17.11 12.40 -7.23
N ILE A 68 16.58 11.72 -8.24
CA ILE A 68 16.80 10.28 -8.45
C ILE A 68 18.19 10.03 -9.02
N VAL A 69 18.60 10.78 -10.04
CA VAL A 69 19.92 10.60 -10.68
C VAL A 69 21.06 10.92 -9.72
N ASP A 70 20.88 11.91 -8.84
CA ASP A 70 21.89 12.31 -7.86
C ASP A 70 21.84 11.48 -6.56
N GLY A 71 20.87 10.57 -6.43
CA GLY A 71 20.80 9.58 -5.34
C GLY A 71 20.20 10.12 -4.04
N ASN A 72 19.22 11.02 -4.10
CA ASN A 72 18.52 11.48 -2.91
C ASN A 72 17.67 10.33 -2.34
N HIS A 73 18.14 9.73 -1.24
CA HIS A 73 17.50 8.54 -0.65
C HIS A 73 16.04 8.79 -0.26
N LYS A 74 15.74 9.95 0.35
CA LYS A 74 14.38 10.30 0.80
C LYS A 74 13.40 10.37 -0.37
N LEU A 75 13.81 11.05 -1.45
CA LEU A 75 12.95 11.23 -2.63
C LEU A 75 12.89 9.95 -3.48
N THR A 76 13.94 9.14 -3.48
CA THR A 76 13.92 7.81 -4.11
C THR A 76 12.94 6.89 -3.40
N LEU A 77 12.96 6.83 -2.07
CA LEU A 77 11.96 6.07 -1.29
C LEU A 77 10.54 6.61 -1.53
N GLY A 78 10.38 7.93 -1.56
CA GLY A 78 9.10 8.57 -1.89
C GLY A 78 8.57 8.16 -3.27
N LEU A 79 9.45 8.11 -4.28
CA LEU A 79 9.10 7.67 -5.62
C LEU A 79 8.65 6.22 -5.65
N ILE A 80 9.44 5.31 -5.07
CA ILE A 80 9.12 3.88 -5.04
C ILE A 80 7.81 3.64 -4.27
N TRP A 81 7.61 4.35 -3.16
CA TRP A 81 6.36 4.33 -2.42
C TRP A 81 5.17 4.78 -3.29
N SER A 82 5.28 5.89 -4.04
CA SER A 82 4.22 6.33 -4.95
C SER A 82 3.89 5.29 -6.03
N ILE A 83 4.91 4.60 -6.57
CA ILE A 83 4.71 3.53 -7.57
C ILE A 83 3.96 2.35 -6.96
N ILE A 84 4.45 1.85 -5.81
CA ILE A 84 3.86 0.74 -5.07
C ILE A 84 2.40 1.04 -4.77
N LEU A 85 2.14 2.19 -4.12
CA LEU A 85 0.80 2.61 -3.76
C LEU A 85 -0.12 2.68 -4.98
N HIS A 86 0.35 3.26 -6.09
CA HIS A 86 -0.48 3.47 -7.27
C HIS A 86 -0.95 2.17 -7.91
N TRP A 87 -0.04 1.25 -8.22
CA TRP A 87 -0.40 0.02 -8.93
C TRP A 87 -1.05 -1.00 -8.02
N GLN A 88 -0.62 -1.08 -6.77
CA GLN A 88 -1.26 -1.97 -5.81
C GLN A 88 -2.68 -1.53 -5.47
N VAL A 89 -2.90 -0.23 -5.24
CA VAL A 89 -4.26 0.28 -5.04
C VAL A 89 -5.07 0.13 -6.33
N LYS A 90 -4.53 0.45 -7.51
CA LYS A 90 -5.30 0.28 -8.77
C LYS A 90 -5.71 -1.15 -9.04
N ASP A 91 -4.89 -2.15 -8.75
CA ASP A 91 -5.26 -3.56 -8.94
C ASP A 91 -6.37 -3.98 -7.95
N VAL A 92 -6.27 -3.56 -6.68
CA VAL A 92 -7.34 -3.71 -5.70
C VAL A 92 -8.62 -3.01 -6.18
N MET A 93 -8.49 -1.78 -6.66
CA MET A 93 -9.60 -1.00 -7.17
C MET A 93 -10.24 -1.62 -8.40
N LYS A 94 -9.48 -2.20 -9.33
CA LYS A 94 -10.03 -2.78 -10.57
C LYS A 94 -10.98 -3.94 -10.27
N ASN A 95 -10.63 -4.79 -9.29
CA ASN A 95 -11.47 -5.90 -8.87
C ASN A 95 -12.74 -5.43 -8.15
N ILE A 96 -12.65 -4.36 -7.36
CA ILE A 96 -13.79 -3.79 -6.62
C ILE A 96 -14.68 -2.91 -7.50
N MET A 97 -14.10 -2.09 -8.39
CA MET A 97 -14.77 -1.19 -9.34
C MET A 97 -15.57 -1.94 -10.40
N ALA A 98 -15.15 -3.17 -10.76
CA ALA A 98 -15.95 -4.07 -11.58
C ALA A 98 -17.35 -4.33 -10.97
N GLY A 99 -17.49 -4.19 -9.64
CA GLY A 99 -18.77 -4.27 -8.93
C GLY A 99 -19.42 -2.93 -8.53
N LEU A 100 -18.66 -1.82 -8.44
CA LEU A 100 -19.13 -0.61 -7.74
C LEU A 100 -19.23 0.70 -8.55
N GLN A 101 -18.87 0.76 -9.85
CA GLN A 101 -19.11 1.96 -10.71
C GLN A 101 -18.63 3.30 -10.08
N GLN A 102 -17.54 3.31 -9.32
CA GLN A 102 -17.05 4.49 -8.59
C GLN A 102 -15.55 4.70 -8.87
N THR A 103 -15.07 5.95 -8.89
CA THR A 103 -13.72 6.30 -9.40
C THR A 103 -12.75 6.89 -8.38
N ASN A 104 -13.17 7.11 -7.13
CA ASN A 104 -12.30 7.60 -6.05
C ASN A 104 -11.84 6.44 -5.16
N SER A 105 -10.54 6.12 -5.23
CA SER A 105 -9.92 4.97 -4.55
C SER A 105 -10.17 4.92 -3.04
N GLU A 106 -10.19 6.07 -2.37
CA GLU A 106 -10.43 6.16 -0.92
C GLU A 106 -11.87 5.77 -0.58
N LYS A 107 -12.85 6.31 -1.32
CA LYS A 107 -14.27 6.01 -1.13
C LYS A 107 -14.57 4.53 -1.37
N ILE A 108 -13.86 3.91 -2.31
CA ILE A 108 -14.01 2.50 -2.64
C ILE A 108 -13.44 1.61 -1.53
N LEU A 109 -12.24 1.92 -1.02
CA LEU A 109 -11.69 1.22 0.14
C LEU A 109 -12.63 1.33 1.34
N LEU A 110 -13.13 2.53 1.63
CA LEU A 110 -14.09 2.75 2.72
C LEU A 110 -15.36 1.92 2.51
N SER A 111 -15.88 1.88 1.29
CA SER A 111 -17.05 1.06 0.95
C SER A 111 -16.77 -0.43 1.19
N TRP A 112 -15.62 -0.93 0.74
CA TRP A 112 -15.23 -2.33 0.95
C TRP A 112 -15.07 -2.68 2.43
N VAL A 113 -14.41 -1.83 3.21
CA VAL A 113 -14.27 -2.05 4.66
C VAL A 113 -15.65 -2.11 5.31
N ARG A 114 -16.51 -1.12 5.04
CA ARG A 114 -17.88 -1.07 5.59
C ARG A 114 -18.70 -2.29 5.20
N GLN A 115 -18.56 -2.76 3.97
CA GLN A 115 -19.24 -3.97 3.49
C GLN A 115 -18.72 -5.22 4.23
N SER A 116 -17.41 -5.31 4.44
CA SER A 116 -16.77 -6.44 5.12
C SER A 116 -17.08 -6.46 6.63
N THR A 117 -17.23 -5.28 7.24
CA THR A 117 -17.53 -5.15 8.67
C THR A 117 -19.02 -4.96 8.97
N ARG A 118 -19.92 -5.10 7.97
CA ARG A 118 -21.36 -4.82 8.13
C ARG A 118 -22.06 -5.64 9.22
N ASN A 119 -21.52 -6.81 9.55
CA ASN A 119 -22.07 -7.74 10.54
C ASN A 119 -21.51 -7.52 11.96
N TYR A 120 -20.73 -6.46 12.17
CA TYR A 120 -20.10 -6.13 13.46
C TYR A 120 -20.65 -4.79 13.97
N PRO A 121 -21.71 -4.79 14.79
CA PRO A 121 -22.41 -3.56 15.19
C PRO A 121 -21.53 -2.55 15.93
N GLN A 122 -20.46 -3.02 16.58
CA GLN A 122 -19.50 -2.18 17.29
C GLN A 122 -18.52 -1.46 16.36
N VAL A 123 -18.52 -1.78 15.07
CA VAL A 123 -17.54 -1.28 14.09
C VAL A 123 -18.21 -0.34 13.11
N ASN A 124 -17.76 0.92 13.11
CA ASN A 124 -18.21 1.92 12.16
C ASN A 124 -17.02 2.65 11.53
N VAL A 125 -16.64 2.21 10.32
CA VAL A 125 -15.51 2.78 9.59
C VAL A 125 -15.98 3.89 8.66
N ILE A 126 -15.56 5.12 8.96
CA ILE A 126 -15.87 6.33 8.19
C ILE A 126 -14.63 7.05 7.65
N ASN A 127 -13.45 6.71 8.15
CA ASN A 127 -12.16 7.26 7.73
C ASN A 127 -11.02 6.22 7.89
N PHE A 128 -9.80 6.56 7.48
CA PHE A 128 -8.59 5.74 7.68
C PHE A 128 -7.72 6.20 8.86
N THR A 129 -8.32 6.93 9.78
CA THR A 129 -7.63 7.49 10.95
C THR A 129 -8.31 7.00 12.23
N THR A 130 -9.18 7.81 12.82
CA THR A 130 -9.82 7.56 14.12
C THR A 130 -10.77 6.36 14.12
N SER A 131 -11.27 5.91 12.97
CA SER A 131 -12.10 4.70 12.89
C SER A 131 -11.35 3.40 13.21
N TRP A 132 -10.02 3.45 13.35
CA TRP A 132 -9.16 2.28 13.53
C TRP A 132 -8.43 2.24 14.87
N SER A 133 -8.43 3.37 15.62
CA SER A 133 -7.63 3.53 16.84
C SER A 133 -8.06 2.59 17.96
N ASP A 134 -9.33 2.19 17.99
CA ASP A 134 -9.83 1.25 19.00
C ASP A 134 -9.49 -0.22 18.69
N GLY A 135 -8.94 -0.52 17.51
CA GLY A 135 -8.56 -1.86 17.09
C GLY A 135 -9.72 -2.78 16.66
N LEU A 136 -10.99 -2.38 16.78
CA LEU A 136 -12.12 -3.24 16.38
C LEU A 136 -12.19 -3.43 14.87
N ALA A 137 -11.93 -2.37 14.11
CA ALA A 137 -11.97 -2.42 12.64
C ALA A 137 -10.98 -3.45 12.08
N PHE A 138 -9.75 -3.52 12.61
CA PHE A 138 -8.77 -4.51 12.20
C PHE A 138 -9.22 -5.94 12.50
N ASN A 139 -9.69 -6.18 13.73
CA ASN A 139 -10.15 -7.50 14.13
C ASN A 139 -11.40 -7.93 13.32
N ALA A 140 -12.33 -7.01 13.06
CA ALA A 140 -13.54 -7.34 12.30
C ALA A 140 -13.23 -7.67 10.85
N LEU A 141 -12.24 -7.00 10.25
CA LEU A 141 -11.76 -7.37 8.93
C LEU A 141 -11.11 -8.76 8.90
N ILE A 142 -10.28 -9.09 9.89
CA ILE A 142 -9.68 -10.44 9.93
C ILE A 142 -10.77 -11.50 10.13
N HIS A 143 -11.68 -11.28 11.09
CA HIS A 143 -12.75 -12.22 11.42
C HIS A 143 -13.79 -12.34 10.28
N SER A 144 -14.03 -11.29 9.49
CA SER A 144 -14.96 -11.37 8.36
C SER A 144 -14.45 -12.29 7.24
N HIS A 145 -13.13 -12.40 7.09
CA HIS A 145 -12.50 -13.30 6.11
C HIS A 145 -12.23 -14.68 6.71
N ARG A 146 -11.80 -14.73 7.96
CA ARG A 146 -11.36 -15.94 8.66
C ARG A 146 -11.96 -15.99 10.07
N PRO A 147 -13.27 -16.28 10.18
CA PRO A 147 -13.97 -16.35 11.47
C PRO A 147 -13.48 -17.51 12.36
N ASP A 148 -12.71 -18.43 11.79
CA ASP A 148 -12.10 -19.57 12.49
C ASP A 148 -10.88 -19.19 13.35
N LEU A 149 -10.28 -18.00 13.15
CA LEU A 149 -9.03 -17.64 13.82
C LEU A 149 -9.20 -17.26 15.29
N PHE A 150 -10.35 -16.69 15.66
CA PHE A 150 -10.64 -16.28 17.03
C PHE A 150 -12.13 -16.02 17.22
N ASP A 151 -12.59 -16.00 18.48
CA ASP A 151 -13.94 -15.56 18.81
C ASP A 151 -14.04 -14.03 18.87
N TRP A 152 -14.96 -13.46 18.07
CA TRP A 152 -15.21 -12.03 18.03
C TRP A 152 -15.60 -11.44 19.39
N ASN A 153 -16.42 -12.15 20.19
CA ASN A 153 -16.93 -11.58 21.44
C ASN A 153 -15.80 -11.36 22.45
N SER A 154 -14.83 -12.28 22.48
CA SER A 154 -13.64 -12.17 23.32
C SER A 154 -12.84 -10.89 23.02
N VAL A 155 -12.68 -10.55 21.73
CA VAL A 155 -12.00 -9.32 21.31
C VAL A 155 -12.85 -8.08 21.57
N ALA A 156 -14.15 -8.15 21.30
CA ALA A 156 -15.08 -7.03 21.49
C ALA A 156 -15.24 -6.63 22.96
N CYS A 157 -15.11 -7.58 23.89
CA CYS A 157 -15.16 -7.34 25.34
C CYS A 157 -13.83 -6.83 25.91
N GLN A 158 -12.74 -6.81 25.14
CA GLN A 158 -11.43 -6.36 25.61
C GLN A 158 -11.39 -4.83 25.76
N GLN A 159 -11.03 -4.35 26.95
CA GLN A 159 -11.09 -2.92 27.27
C GLN A 159 -9.96 -2.09 26.65
N SER A 160 -8.78 -2.68 26.45
CA SER A 160 -7.62 -1.95 25.91
C SER A 160 -7.62 -1.96 24.38
N ALA A 161 -7.53 -0.77 23.78
CA ALA A 161 -7.30 -0.59 22.35
C ALA A 161 -5.95 -1.19 21.92
N VAL A 162 -4.88 -0.87 22.63
CA VAL A 162 -3.53 -1.43 22.41
C VAL A 162 -3.55 -2.96 22.37
N GLN A 163 -4.23 -3.62 23.32
CA GLN A 163 -4.32 -5.08 23.30
C GLN A 163 -5.11 -5.60 22.09
N ARG A 164 -6.16 -4.88 21.63
CA ARG A 164 -6.95 -5.28 20.45
C ARG A 164 -6.12 -5.12 19.17
N LEU A 165 -5.33 -4.06 19.09
CA LEU A 165 -4.40 -3.79 18.00
C LEU A 165 -3.29 -4.84 17.96
N ASP A 166 -2.62 -5.12 19.08
CA ASP A 166 -1.57 -6.15 19.12
C ASP A 166 -2.13 -7.54 18.79
N HIS A 167 -3.35 -7.86 19.26
CA HIS A 167 -4.03 -9.10 18.86
C HIS A 167 -4.22 -9.16 17.34
N ALA A 168 -4.81 -8.13 16.73
CA ALA A 168 -5.02 -8.10 15.28
C ALA A 168 -3.71 -8.27 14.51
N PHE A 169 -2.66 -7.54 14.88
CA PHE A 169 -1.37 -7.56 14.20
C PHE A 169 -0.64 -8.90 14.36
N ASN A 170 -0.72 -9.51 15.54
CA ASN A 170 -0.17 -10.85 15.76
C ASN A 170 -0.91 -11.92 14.97
N THR A 171 -2.24 -11.89 14.97
CA THR A 171 -3.07 -12.84 14.22
C THR A 171 -2.83 -12.71 12.72
N ALA A 172 -2.78 -11.48 12.21
CA ALA A 172 -2.43 -11.20 10.83
C ALA A 172 -1.03 -11.74 10.47
N LYS A 173 -0.01 -11.49 11.29
CA LYS A 173 1.35 -11.99 11.02
C LYS A 173 1.45 -13.50 11.05
N ARG A 174 0.89 -14.15 12.08
CA ARG A 174 1.05 -15.59 12.31
C ARG A 174 0.23 -16.42 11.33
N ASN A 175 -1.01 -16.00 11.07
CA ASN A 175 -1.96 -16.82 10.33
C ASN A 175 -2.10 -16.42 8.86
N LEU A 176 -1.72 -15.18 8.53
CA LEU A 176 -2.00 -14.59 7.22
C LEU A 176 -0.72 -14.07 6.53
N GLY A 177 0.44 -14.22 7.16
CA GLY A 177 1.73 -13.78 6.60
C GLY A 177 1.86 -12.26 6.46
N ILE A 178 1.05 -11.50 7.20
CA ILE A 178 1.01 -10.04 7.13
C ILE A 178 2.07 -9.44 8.07
N GLU A 179 3.09 -8.80 7.51
CA GLU A 179 4.16 -8.19 8.32
C GLU A 179 3.62 -7.05 9.20
N LYS A 180 4.11 -6.94 10.43
CA LYS A 180 3.70 -5.86 11.35
C LYS A 180 4.35 -4.55 10.93
N LEU A 181 3.59 -3.69 10.26
CA LEU A 181 4.10 -2.40 9.78
C LEU A 181 3.71 -1.23 10.70
N LEU A 182 2.79 -1.45 11.63
CA LEU A 182 2.39 -0.48 12.65
C LEU A 182 2.66 -1.04 14.04
N ASP A 183 3.09 -0.16 14.94
CA ASP A 183 3.11 -0.45 16.35
C ASP A 183 1.75 -0.08 16.98
N PRO A 184 1.19 -0.91 17.88
CA PRO A 184 -0.09 -0.65 18.53
C PRO A 184 -0.18 0.71 19.23
N GLU A 185 0.94 1.20 19.76
CA GLU A 185 1.02 2.48 20.48
C GLU A 185 0.85 3.67 19.52
N ASP A 186 1.39 3.59 18.30
CA ASP A 186 1.28 4.63 17.27
C ASP A 186 -0.16 4.80 16.73
N VAL A 187 -0.99 3.76 16.89
CA VAL A 187 -2.38 3.73 16.41
C VAL A 187 -3.35 4.19 17.50
N ASP A 188 -3.00 3.99 18.77
CA ASP A 188 -3.77 4.46 19.93
C ASP A 188 -3.53 5.95 20.22
N GLU A 189 -2.33 6.47 19.93
CA GLU A 189 -2.05 7.91 20.07
C GLU A 189 -2.80 8.76 19.04
N VAL A 190 -3.58 9.70 19.57
CA VAL A 190 -4.49 10.63 18.90
C VAL A 190 -3.97 11.13 17.54
N GLY A 191 -4.59 10.62 16.47
CA GLY A 191 -4.63 11.31 15.17
C GLY A 191 -3.35 11.28 14.32
N HIS A 192 -2.39 10.42 14.62
CA HIS A 192 -1.21 10.17 13.76
C HIS A 192 -1.18 8.78 13.13
N VAL A 193 -2.35 8.19 12.90
CA VAL A 193 -2.49 7.34 11.71
C VAL A 193 -2.41 8.29 10.52
N GLY A 194 -1.20 8.70 10.14
CA GLY A 194 -1.00 9.43 8.89
C GLY A 194 -1.73 8.65 7.79
N GLU A 195 -2.28 9.33 6.79
CA GLU A 195 -3.10 8.76 5.69
C GLU A 195 -2.50 7.48 5.03
N LYS A 196 -1.23 7.18 5.32
CA LYS A 196 -0.45 6.00 4.93
C LYS A 196 -0.64 4.75 5.81
N GLY A 197 -0.96 4.86 7.10
CA GLY A 197 -0.98 3.73 8.05
C GLY A 197 -2.25 2.86 7.95
N GLY A 198 -3.43 3.48 7.94
CA GLY A 198 -4.71 2.77 7.79
C GLY A 198 -4.84 2.11 6.41
N GLY A 199 -4.33 2.76 5.37
CA GLY A 199 -4.28 2.20 4.00
C GLY A 199 -3.39 0.96 3.90
N LEU A 200 -2.30 0.90 4.66
CA LEU A 200 -1.31 -0.18 4.59
C LEU A 200 -1.77 -1.47 5.29
N LEU A 201 -2.57 -1.36 6.35
CA LEU A 201 -3.19 -2.54 6.98
C LEU A 201 -4.37 -3.09 6.20
N ILE A 202 -5.16 -2.22 5.55
CA ILE A 202 -6.18 -2.66 4.59
C ILE A 202 -5.50 -3.36 3.42
N PHE A 203 -4.41 -2.78 2.94
CA PHE A 203 -3.58 -3.32 1.88
C PHE A 203 -3.03 -4.72 2.24
N GLN A 204 -2.63 -4.94 3.48
CA GLN A 204 -2.17 -6.27 3.92
C GLN A 204 -3.32 -7.25 4.16
N SER A 205 -4.47 -6.81 4.67
CA SER A 205 -5.65 -7.67 4.85
C SER A 205 -6.18 -8.29 3.54
N GLN A 206 -5.83 -7.71 2.39
CA GLN A 206 -6.18 -8.25 1.07
C GLN A 206 -5.29 -9.42 0.62
N ASN A 207 -4.08 -9.60 1.17
CA ASN A 207 -3.26 -10.80 0.89
C ASN A 207 -3.91 -12.09 1.41
N ILE A 208 -4.93 -11.97 2.27
CA ILE A 208 -5.76 -13.08 2.74
C ILE A 208 -6.63 -13.67 1.60
N GLN A 209 -7.02 -12.87 0.60
CA GLN A 209 -7.85 -13.38 -0.50
C GLN A 209 -7.07 -14.18 -1.56
N PHE A 210 -5.74 -14.10 -1.58
CA PHE A 210 -4.91 -14.71 -2.63
C PHE A 210 -4.10 -15.93 -2.18
N THR A 211 -4.20 -16.33 -0.91
CA THR A 211 -3.51 -17.53 -0.40
C THR A 211 -4.39 -18.78 -0.34
N ASP A 212 -5.72 -18.64 -0.57
CA ASP A 212 -6.70 -19.73 -0.57
C ASP A 212 -7.34 -19.99 -1.97
N MET A 213 -6.69 -19.58 -3.07
CA MET A 213 -6.96 -20.02 -4.45
C MET A 213 -5.67 -20.48 -5.14
#